data_AF-A0A6P9FFC9-F1
#
_entry.id   AF-A0A6P9FFC9-F1
#
_cell.length_a   1.000
_cell.length_b   1.000
_cell.length_c   1.000
_cell.angle_alpha   90.00
_cell.angle_beta   90.00
_cell.angle_gamma   90.00
#
_symmetry.space_group_name_H-M   'P 1'
#
loop_
_entity.id
_entity.type
_entity.pdbx_description
1 polymer ?
#
loop_
_entity_poly.entity_id
_entity_poly.type
_entity_poly.pdbx_seq_one_letter_code
_entity_poly.pdbx_strand_id
1 'polypeptide(L)'
;MVNTSATESSPESHFSQGGGLKTFTTVPKKTRSLVMKRRSGQRKPPTSYVRTTINKNARATLSSTRHMIRKNKYRPDLRMAAIRRASAILRSQKPVMVKKKRARPTKSS
;
A
#
# COMPACT_ATOMS: atom_id res chain seq x y z
N MET A 1 15.84 -0.07 36.86
CA MET A 1 16.04 0.66 35.58
C MET A 1 15.73 -0.29 34.43
N VAL A 2 14.54 -0.21 33.84
CA VAL A 2 14.26 -0.89 32.56
C VAL A 2 13.33 0.03 31.77
N ASN A 3 13.87 0.74 30.78
CA ASN A 3 13.11 1.63 29.92
C ASN A 3 12.51 0.81 28.78
N THR A 4 11.20 0.59 28.80
CA THR A 4 10.47 -0.03 27.68
C THR A 4 9.93 1.09 26.79
N SER A 5 10.64 1.37 25.70
CA SER A 5 10.21 2.33 24.68
C SER A 5 8.99 1.79 23.93
N ALA A 6 7.83 2.36 24.21
CA ALA A 6 6.61 2.18 23.42
C ALA A 6 6.88 2.68 21.98
N THR A 7 6.89 1.76 21.02
CA THR A 7 6.90 2.12 19.60
C THR A 7 5.54 2.68 19.23
N GLU A 8 5.53 3.97 18.91
CA GLU A 8 4.40 4.74 18.41
C GLU A 8 3.68 4.00 17.28
N SER A 9 2.42 3.67 17.56
CA SER A 9 1.43 3.22 16.59
C SER A 9 1.17 4.34 15.58
N SER A 10 1.84 4.27 14.43
CA SER A 10 1.48 5.10 13.28
C SER A 10 0.15 4.60 12.70
N PRO A 11 -0.81 5.48 12.39
CA PRO A 11 -2.18 5.07 12.08
C PRO A 11 -2.22 4.35 10.72
N GLU A 12 -2.45 3.03 10.77
CA GLU A 12 -2.80 2.25 9.59
C GLU A 12 -4.03 2.87 8.93
N SER A 13 -3.86 3.61 7.83
CA SER A 13 -4.97 4.16 7.07
C SER A 13 -5.71 3.02 6.35
N HIS A 14 -6.57 2.33 7.10
CA HIS A 14 -7.56 1.38 6.62
C HIS A 14 -8.66 2.16 5.90
N PHE A 15 -8.49 2.35 4.59
CA PHE A 15 -9.60 2.81 3.75
C PHE A 15 -10.63 1.66 3.64
N SER A 16 -11.50 1.60 4.63
CA SER A 16 -12.70 0.76 4.66
C SER A 16 -13.81 1.52 3.95
N GLN A 17 -14.17 1.09 2.75
CA GLN A 17 -15.44 1.47 2.12
C GLN A 17 -16.45 0.42 2.57
N GLY A 18 -17.53 0.89 3.20
CA GLY A 18 -18.56 0.07 3.83
C GLY A 18 -19.05 -1.09 2.96
N GLY A 19 -19.33 -2.22 3.62
CA GLY A 19 -20.12 -3.32 3.05
C GLY A 19 -19.42 -4.34 2.16
N GLY A 20 -18.10 -4.27 1.93
CA GLY A 20 -17.42 -5.23 1.04
C GLY A 20 -15.93 -5.37 1.28
N LEU A 21 -15.55 -6.27 2.20
CA LEU A 21 -14.19 -6.67 2.57
C LEU A 21 -13.28 -6.96 1.36
N LYS A 22 -12.62 -5.95 0.78
CA LYS A 22 -11.57 -6.11 -0.23
C LYS A 22 -10.52 -5.01 -0.04
N THR A 23 -9.61 -5.25 0.90
CA THR A 23 -8.58 -4.29 1.36
C THR A 23 -7.27 -4.48 0.61
N PHE A 24 -6.68 -3.42 0.07
CA PHE A 24 -5.30 -3.40 -0.40
C PHE A 24 -4.37 -3.10 0.77
N THR A 25 -3.90 -4.14 1.46
CA THR A 25 -2.89 -3.97 2.51
C THR A 25 -1.49 -4.08 1.90
N THR A 26 -0.60 -3.19 2.32
CA THR A 26 0.81 -3.23 1.92
C THR A 26 1.69 -3.46 3.12
N VAL A 27 2.40 -4.58 3.09
CA VAL A 27 3.40 -4.98 4.08
C VAL A 27 4.70 -4.17 3.84
N PRO A 28 5.40 -3.69 4.88
CA PRO A 28 6.65 -2.95 4.75
C PRO A 28 7.80 -3.90 4.38
N LYS A 29 7.83 -4.33 3.12
CA LYS A 29 9.00 -4.96 2.50
C LYS A 29 9.17 -4.33 1.11
N LYS A 30 10.37 -4.40 0.51
CA LYS A 30 10.63 -3.99 -0.89
C LYS A 30 9.64 -4.63 -1.89
N THR A 31 8.94 -5.68 -1.47
CA THR A 31 7.90 -6.40 -2.20
C THR A 31 6.52 -5.75 -2.03
N ARG A 32 5.85 -5.48 -3.15
CA ARG A 32 4.49 -4.94 -3.16
C ARG A 32 3.51 -6.10 -3.23
N SER A 33 2.44 -6.09 -2.44
CA SER A 33 1.44 -7.14 -2.46
C SER A 33 0.05 -6.59 -2.78
N LEU A 34 -0.71 -7.38 -3.53
CA LEU A 34 -2.12 -7.16 -3.79
C LEU A 34 -2.90 -8.26 -3.10
N VAL A 35 -3.94 -7.89 -2.37
CA VAL A 35 -4.79 -8.85 -1.64
C VAL A 35 -6.16 -8.89 -2.30
N MET A 36 -6.58 -10.08 -2.69
CA MET A 36 -7.89 -10.33 -3.29
C MET A 36 -8.68 -11.26 -2.39
N LYS A 37 -9.96 -10.94 -2.16
CA LYS A 37 -10.88 -11.84 -1.48
C LYS A 37 -11.39 -12.90 -2.45
N ARG A 38 -11.31 -14.16 -2.04
CA ARG A 38 -11.86 -15.32 -2.75
C ARG A 38 -13.39 -15.27 -2.71
N ARG A 39 -14.03 -15.88 -3.71
CA ARG A 39 -15.49 -16.05 -3.73
C ARG A 39 -15.92 -17.16 -2.76
N SER A 40 -15.17 -18.26 -2.70
CA SER A 40 -15.37 -19.34 -1.74
C SER A 40 -14.77 -19.00 -0.37
N GLY A 41 -15.29 -19.65 0.69
CA GLY A 41 -14.73 -19.50 2.04
C GLY A 41 -15.12 -18.18 2.74
N GLN A 42 -16.29 -17.61 2.45
CA GLN A 42 -16.74 -16.34 3.06
C GLN A 42 -16.74 -16.37 4.60
N ARG A 43 -17.08 -17.53 5.19
CA ARG A 43 -17.10 -17.77 6.64
C ARG A 43 -15.79 -18.36 7.19
N LYS A 44 -14.73 -18.42 6.38
CA LYS A 44 -13.42 -18.95 6.77
C LYS A 44 -12.38 -17.83 6.65
N PRO A 45 -12.29 -16.93 7.63
CA PRO A 45 -11.39 -15.77 7.58
C PRO A 45 -9.94 -16.13 7.20
N PRO A 46 -9.32 -17.21 7.72
CA PRO A 46 -7.93 -17.53 7.41
C PRO A 46 -7.64 -17.80 5.92
N THR A 47 -8.58 -18.40 5.20
CA THR A 47 -8.40 -18.81 3.80
C THR A 47 -9.11 -17.89 2.80
N SER A 48 -9.86 -16.90 3.30
CA SER A 48 -10.70 -16.02 2.48
C SER A 48 -9.92 -15.02 1.61
N TYR A 49 -8.65 -14.75 1.93
CA TYR A 49 -7.81 -13.79 1.22
C TYR A 49 -6.62 -14.47 0.55
N VAL A 50 -6.32 -14.08 -0.69
CA VAL A 50 -5.12 -14.49 -1.42
C VAL A 50 -4.24 -13.27 -1.63
N ARG A 51 -2.94 -13.42 -1.34
CA ARG A 51 -1.94 -12.36 -1.52
C ARG A 51 -1.08 -12.69 -2.74
N THR A 52 -0.96 -11.74 -3.67
CA THR A 52 -0.06 -11.85 -4.82
C THR A 52 1.05 -10.81 -4.65
N THR A 53 2.29 -11.26 -4.53
CA THR A 53 3.46 -10.39 -4.46
C THR A 53 3.96 -10.04 -5.86
N ILE A 54 4.18 -8.76 -6.13
CA ILE A 54 4.80 -8.26 -7.35
C ILE A 54 6.14 -7.62 -6.99
N ASN A 55 7.22 -8.29 -7.38
CA ASN A 55 8.56 -7.72 -7.35
C ASN A 55 9.01 -7.39 -8.78
N LYS A 56 8.46 -6.31 -9.33
CA LYS A 56 8.77 -5.84 -10.69
C LYS A 56 9.05 -4.33 -10.68
N ASN A 57 9.47 -3.81 -11.83
CA ASN A 57 9.61 -2.36 -12.04
C ASN A 57 8.25 -1.64 -11.91
N ALA A 58 8.27 -0.31 -11.78
CA ALA A 58 7.07 0.49 -11.52
C ALA A 58 6.00 0.31 -12.61
N ARG A 59 6.40 0.39 -13.89
CA ARG A 59 5.49 0.25 -15.03
C ARG A 59 4.83 -1.12 -15.09
N ALA A 60 5.61 -2.19 -14.92
CA ALA A 60 5.09 -3.56 -14.90
C ALA A 60 4.18 -3.81 -13.70
N THR A 61 4.47 -3.20 -12.54
CA THR A 61 3.60 -3.31 -11.35
C THR A 61 2.23 -2.69 -11.59
N LEU A 62 2.19 -1.47 -12.14
CA LEU A 62 0.93 -0.79 -12.46
C LEU A 62 0.16 -1.51 -13.57
N SER A 63 0.86 -2.00 -14.60
CA SER A 63 0.28 -2.79 -15.68
C SER A 63 -0.30 -4.12 -15.17
N SER A 64 0.43 -4.85 -14.33
CA SER A 64 -0.02 -6.12 -13.75
C SER A 64 -1.23 -5.91 -12.83
N THR A 65 -1.23 -4.87 -11.99
CA THR A 65 -2.38 -4.49 -11.16
C THR A 65 -3.61 -4.17 -12.00
N ARG A 66 -3.43 -3.39 -13.08
CA ARG A 66 -4.49 -3.06 -14.03
C ARG A 66 -5.05 -4.30 -14.73
N HIS A 67 -4.17 -5.19 -15.20
CA HIS A 67 -4.57 -6.39 -15.92
C HIS A 67 -5.29 -7.39 -15.01
N MET A 68 -4.83 -7.58 -13.78
CA MET A 68 -5.53 -8.47 -12.83
C MET A 68 -6.96 -8.01 -12.57
N ILE A 69 -7.21 -6.71 -12.42
CA ILE A 69 -8.58 -6.21 -12.20
C ILE A 69 -9.40 -6.34 -13.50
N ARG A 70 -8.84 -5.91 -14.64
CA ARG A 70 -9.56 -5.88 -15.93
C ARG A 70 -9.83 -7.27 -16.51
N LYS A 71 -8.84 -8.16 -16.54
CA LYS A 71 -8.93 -9.47 -17.22
C LYS A 71 -9.69 -10.49 -16.39
N ASN A 72 -9.56 -10.45 -15.06
CA ASN A 72 -10.29 -11.37 -14.18
C ASN A 72 -11.73 -10.90 -13.90
N LYS A 73 -12.18 -9.79 -14.53
CA LYS A 73 -13.48 -9.13 -14.29
C LYS A 73 -13.80 -8.99 -12.79
N TYR A 74 -12.78 -8.84 -11.96
CA TYR A 74 -12.93 -8.49 -10.57
C TYR A 74 -13.29 -7.00 -10.51
N ARG A 75 -13.92 -6.56 -9.41
CA ARG A 75 -14.33 -5.16 -9.11
C ARG A 75 -13.69 -4.07 -10.00
N PRO A 76 -14.28 -3.74 -11.18
CA PRO A 76 -13.68 -2.81 -12.13
C PRO A 76 -13.71 -1.36 -11.63
N ASP A 77 -14.63 -1.06 -10.72
CA ASP A 77 -14.74 0.18 -9.95
C ASP A 77 -13.44 0.50 -9.18
N LEU A 78 -12.78 -0.51 -8.63
CA LEU A 78 -11.56 -0.31 -7.84
C LEU A 78 -10.31 -0.12 -8.70
N ARG A 79 -10.41 -0.21 -10.02
CA ARG A 79 -9.25 -0.16 -10.93
C ARG A 79 -8.39 1.07 -10.73
N MET A 80 -9.01 2.25 -10.73
CA MET A 80 -8.26 3.51 -10.60
C MET A 80 -7.75 3.73 -9.18
N ALA A 81 -8.55 3.36 -8.16
CA ALA A 81 -8.14 3.42 -6.77
C ALA A 81 -6.91 2.54 -6.48
N ALA A 82 -6.90 1.31 -7.01
CA ALA A 82 -5.79 0.37 -6.86
C ALA A 82 -4.51 0.87 -7.54
N ILE A 83 -4.61 1.42 -8.75
CA ILE A 83 -3.47 1.99 -9.48
C ILE A 83 -2.90 3.20 -8.72
N ARG A 84 -3.75 4.11 -8.24
CA ARG A 84 -3.33 5.28 -7.47
C ARG A 84 -2.61 4.87 -6.19
N ARG A 85 -3.19 3.94 -5.43
CA ARG A 85 -2.57 3.41 -4.21
C ARG A 85 -1.21 2.78 -4.51
N ALA A 86 -1.12 1.90 -5.51
CA ALA A 86 0.13 1.26 -5.94
C ALA A 86 1.20 2.29 -6.34
N SER A 87 0.83 3.37 -7.03
CA SER A 87 1.76 4.44 -7.39
C SER A 87 2.29 5.22 -6.18
N ALA A 88 1.44 5.52 -5.19
CA ALA A 88 1.84 6.18 -3.96
C ALA A 88 2.85 5.34 -3.16
N ILE A 89 2.63 4.03 -3.10
CA ILE A 89 3.57 3.09 -2.47
C ILE A 89 4.89 3.05 -3.24
N LEU A 90 4.84 2.99 -4.58
CA LEU A 90 6.06 3.04 -5.39
C LEU A 90 6.83 4.35 -5.17
N ARG A 91 6.14 5.45 -4.86
CA ARG A 91 6.76 6.74 -4.55
C ARG A 91 7.35 6.78 -3.15
N SER A 92 6.66 6.23 -2.15
CA SER A 92 7.11 6.21 -0.75
C SER A 92 8.29 5.27 -0.51
N GLN A 93 8.39 4.19 -1.29
CA GLN A 93 9.49 3.24 -1.21
C GLN A 93 10.79 3.74 -1.87
N LYS A 94 10.75 4.88 -2.58
CA LYS A 94 11.98 5.52 -3.06
C LYS A 94 12.65 6.22 -1.88
N PRO A 95 13.98 6.11 -1.72
CA PRO A 95 14.68 6.75 -0.62
C PRO A 95 14.36 8.26 -0.64
N VAL A 96 13.89 8.76 0.50
CA VAL A 96 13.56 10.18 0.65
C VAL A 96 14.87 10.92 0.84
N MET A 97 15.28 11.68 -0.17
CA MET A 97 16.33 12.68 0.01
C MET A 97 15.78 13.79 0.89
N VAL A 98 16.20 13.84 2.15
CA VAL A 98 15.83 14.91 3.07
C VAL A 98 16.51 16.18 2.56
N LYS A 99 15.74 17.05 1.90
CA LYS A 99 16.23 18.39 1.52
C LYS A 99 16.42 19.18 2.80
N LYS A 100 17.67 19.34 3.25
CA LYS A 100 18.00 20.24 4.37
C LYS A 100 17.47 21.63 4.04
N LYS A 101 16.65 22.21 4.93
CA LYS A 101 16.22 23.60 4.79
C LYS A 101 17.47 24.48 4.87
N ARG A 102 17.69 25.34 3.87
CA ARG A 102 18.73 26.37 3.97
C ARG A 102 18.35 27.30 5.11
N ALA A 103 19.23 27.45 6.09
CA ALA A 103 19.08 28.43 7.14
C ALA A 103 19.00 29.83 6.50
N ARG A 104 18.05 30.64 6.93
CA ARG A 104 17.99 32.04 6.50
C ARG A 104 19.18 32.76 7.15
N PRO A 105 20.00 33.52 6.40
CA PRO A 105 21.06 34.30 7.02
C PRO A 105 20.42 35.29 7.99
N THR A 106 20.79 35.21 9.27
CA THR A 106 20.44 36.21 10.26
C THR A 106 21.29 37.44 9.99
N LYS A 107 20.67 38.61 9.85
CA LYS A 107 21.40 39.89 9.75
C LYS A 107 22.20 40.07 11.04
N SER A 108 23.52 40.16 10.91
CA SER A 108 24.41 40.62 11.96
C SER A 108 24.21 42.12 12.16
N SER A 109 23.89 42.52 13.39
CA SER A 109 23.95 43.90 13.88
C SER A 109 25.39 44.29 14.18
#